data_AF-A0A2W1B5N4-F1
#
_entry.id   AF-A0A2W1B5N4-F1
#
_cell.length_a   1.000
_cell.length_b   1.000
_cell.length_c   1.000
_cell.angle_alpha   90.00
_cell.angle_beta   90.00
_cell.angle_gamma   90.00
#
_symmetry.space_group_name_H-M   'P 1'
#
loop_
_entity.id
_entity.type
_entity.pdbx_description
1 polymer ?
#
loop_
_entity_poly.entity_id
_entity_poly.type
_entity_poly.pdbx_seq_one_letter_code
_entity_poly.pdbx_strand_id
1 'polypeptide(L)'
;MEFEQVRTLTHEVLKEMLRGVKKNPNTVTNFTGNMQRTNIVGQVEQIARQRGHLTNQDLSHEERRFVVEALWQLVIQGILIPGTFDGDQGWPFVSFTEHGERTIQEEGPTPYDPDRYLEQFRGGNVDPVVSFYVEEALGSFTANRHTSCVVMLGVASERVLDLLHSAFLAALASQNEREKLMQKANGKMLVVRYGELKKRLEPKKDQLPQAMRDNLDTTLTSIFNIIRQLRNDAGHPTGRQMTRDEAYALLYLFPYYHAQMSALIEHLEANPDSLT
;
A
#
# COMPACT_ATOMS: atom_id res chain seq x y z
N MET A 1 21.74 -5.08 10.92
CA MET A 1 20.47 -5.04 10.17
C MET A 1 20.22 -3.61 9.74
N GLU A 2 19.68 -3.43 8.54
CA GLU A 2 19.24 -2.10 8.07
C GLU A 2 17.98 -1.63 8.82
N PHE A 3 17.66 -0.35 8.71
CA PHE A 3 16.54 0.27 9.44
C PHE A 3 15.19 -0.39 9.12
N GLU A 4 14.93 -0.67 7.85
CA GLU A 4 13.70 -1.27 7.32
C GLU A 4 13.41 -2.64 7.97
N GLN A 5 14.47 -3.44 8.13
CA GLN A 5 14.39 -4.73 8.76
C GLN A 5 14.08 -4.61 10.25
N VAL A 6 14.72 -3.66 10.96
CA VAL A 6 14.45 -3.42 12.38
C VAL A 6 13.03 -2.88 12.59
N ARG A 7 12.54 -2.00 11.71
CA ARG A 7 11.17 -1.51 11.73
C ARG A 7 10.16 -2.64 11.58
N THR A 8 10.36 -3.51 10.59
CA THR A 8 9.52 -4.70 10.39
C THR A 8 9.44 -5.58 11.65
N LEU A 9 10.59 -5.90 12.25
CA LEU A 9 10.64 -6.70 13.48
C LEU A 9 9.96 -5.98 14.66
N THR A 10 10.08 -4.65 14.74
CA THR A 10 9.41 -3.85 15.78
C THR A 10 7.89 -3.94 15.65
N HIS A 11 7.35 -3.86 14.43
CA HIS A 11 5.92 -4.07 14.18
C HIS A 11 5.45 -5.46 14.59
N GLU A 12 6.23 -6.49 14.27
CA GLU A 12 5.92 -7.87 14.65
C GLU A 12 5.88 -8.07 16.17
N VAL A 13 6.89 -7.56 16.88
CA VAL A 13 6.93 -7.59 18.36
C VAL A 13 5.68 -6.95 18.94
N LEU A 14 5.31 -5.77 18.45
CA LEU A 14 4.12 -5.05 18.91
C LEU A 14 2.83 -5.84 18.65
N LYS A 15 2.73 -6.51 17.50
CA LYS A 15 1.61 -7.40 17.17
C LYS A 15 1.55 -8.62 18.11
N GLU A 16 2.69 -9.25 18.39
CA GLU A 16 2.77 -10.39 19.30
C GLU A 16 2.44 -10.01 20.75
N MET A 17 2.99 -8.88 21.22
CA MET A 17 2.66 -8.31 22.53
C MET A 17 1.14 -8.13 22.67
N LEU A 18 0.49 -7.48 21.69
CA LEU A 18 -0.95 -7.24 21.75
C LEU A 18 -1.78 -8.54 21.70
N ARG A 19 -1.36 -9.54 20.91
CA ARG A 19 -2.00 -10.87 20.90
C ARG A 19 -1.84 -11.60 22.23
N GLY A 20 -0.69 -11.49 22.88
CA GLY A 20 -0.42 -12.08 24.19
C GLY A 20 -1.35 -11.54 25.28
N VAL A 21 -1.63 -10.23 25.24
CA VAL A 21 -2.54 -9.55 26.17
C VAL A 21 -3.98 -10.10 26.07
N LYS A 22 -4.48 -10.32 24.84
CA LYS A 22 -5.84 -10.84 24.62
C LYS A 22 -6.02 -12.29 25.09
N LYS A 23 -4.95 -13.10 25.12
CA LYS A 23 -5.01 -14.50 25.58
C LYS A 23 -5.10 -14.64 27.10
N ASN A 24 -4.76 -13.61 27.87
CA ASN A 24 -4.86 -13.62 29.33
C ASN A 24 -5.51 -12.33 29.86
N PRO A 25 -6.86 -12.28 29.91
CA PRO A 25 -7.63 -11.08 30.21
C PRO A 25 -7.30 -10.42 31.57
N ASN A 26 -6.85 -11.20 32.54
CA ASN A 26 -6.46 -10.70 33.88
C ASN A 26 -5.15 -9.89 33.86
N THR A 27 -4.48 -9.80 32.71
CA THR A 27 -3.26 -9.00 32.48
C THR A 27 -3.55 -7.71 31.69
N VAL A 28 -4.79 -7.54 31.20
CA VAL A 28 -5.16 -6.51 30.21
C VAL A 28 -5.03 -5.09 30.76
N THR A 29 -5.38 -4.86 32.02
CA THR A 29 -5.23 -3.54 32.65
C THR A 29 -3.78 -3.11 32.85
N ASN A 30 -2.82 -4.03 32.85
CA ASN A 30 -1.41 -3.72 33.12
C ASN A 30 -0.54 -3.67 31.86
N PHE A 31 -0.95 -4.22 30.71
CA PHE A 31 -0.05 -4.40 29.56
C PHE A 31 -0.36 -3.52 28.34
N THR A 32 -1.62 -3.21 28.02
CA THR A 32 -1.94 -2.25 26.94
C THR A 32 -1.48 -0.83 27.28
N GLY A 33 -1.31 -0.57 28.59
CA GLY A 33 -0.85 0.71 29.13
C GLY A 33 0.62 0.80 29.54
N ASN A 34 1.44 -0.27 29.56
CA ASN A 34 2.80 -0.22 30.14
C ASN A 34 3.88 -0.92 29.31
N MET A 35 3.93 -0.69 27.98
CA MET A 35 5.06 -1.21 27.19
C MET A 35 6.27 -0.28 27.37
N GLN A 36 7.27 -0.73 28.13
CA GLN A 36 8.53 -0.01 28.25
C GLN A 36 9.42 -0.29 27.03
N ARG A 37 9.99 0.76 26.44
CA ARG A 37 10.92 0.68 25.28
C ARG A 37 12.00 -0.40 25.42
N THR A 38 12.58 -0.55 26.60
CA THR A 38 13.63 -1.55 26.88
C THR A 38 13.14 -2.99 26.68
N ASN A 39 11.88 -3.26 27.04
CA ASN A 39 11.26 -4.57 26.83
C ASN A 39 10.99 -4.82 25.35
N ILE A 40 10.56 -3.79 24.61
CA ILE A 40 10.37 -3.87 23.15
C ILE A 40 11.71 -4.19 22.47
N VAL A 41 12.78 -3.46 22.80
CA VAL A 41 14.13 -3.73 22.27
C VAL A 41 14.58 -5.16 22.55
N GLY A 42 14.37 -5.66 23.78
CA GLY A 42 14.72 -7.05 24.13
C GLY A 42 13.94 -8.09 23.33
N GLN A 43 12.65 -7.85 23.05
CA GLN A 43 11.86 -8.76 22.21
C GLN A 43 12.25 -8.68 20.73
N VAL A 44 12.59 -7.49 20.21
CA VAL A 44 13.11 -7.36 18.83
C VAL A 44 14.39 -8.17 18.69
N GLU A 45 15.30 -8.08 19.66
CA GLU A 45 16.53 -8.87 19.69
C GLU A 45 16.25 -10.38 19.71
N GLN A 46 15.28 -10.82 20.51
CA GLN A 46 14.87 -12.22 20.58
C GLN A 46 14.33 -12.74 19.24
N ILE A 47 13.40 -12.01 18.60
CA ILE A 47 12.84 -12.42 17.30
C ILE A 47 13.93 -12.37 16.22
N ALA A 48 14.78 -11.33 16.21
CA ALA A 48 15.90 -11.23 15.27
C ALA A 48 16.84 -12.44 15.37
N ARG A 49 17.13 -12.91 16.59
CA ARG A 49 17.93 -14.11 16.83
C ARG A 49 17.22 -15.38 16.35
N GLN A 50 15.94 -15.52 16.63
CA GLN A 50 15.14 -16.67 16.17
C GLN A 50 15.09 -16.77 14.64
N ARG A 51 15.10 -15.63 13.93
CA ARG A 51 15.13 -15.56 12.47
C ARG A 51 16.53 -15.63 11.86
N GLY A 52 17.56 -15.82 12.69
CA GLY A 52 18.95 -15.93 12.23
C GLY A 52 19.56 -14.61 11.76
N HIS A 53 18.93 -13.47 12.03
CA HIS A 53 19.50 -12.15 11.76
C HIS A 53 20.57 -11.76 12.78
N LEU A 54 20.49 -12.35 13.98
CA LEU A 54 21.51 -12.29 15.02
C LEU A 54 21.96 -13.71 15.36
N THR A 55 23.25 -13.90 15.61
CA THR A 55 23.79 -15.19 16.04
C THR A 55 23.83 -15.25 17.57
N ASN A 56 24.80 -14.57 18.19
CA ASN A 56 25.02 -14.55 19.64
C ASN A 56 25.30 -13.15 20.21
N GLN A 57 25.29 -12.12 19.37
CA GLN A 57 25.47 -10.74 19.80
C GLN A 57 24.11 -10.09 20.08
N ASP A 58 24.09 -9.21 21.07
CA ASP A 58 22.98 -8.30 21.31
C ASP A 58 22.86 -7.31 20.14
N LEU A 59 21.69 -6.67 20.00
CA LEU A 59 21.53 -5.57 19.05
C LEU A 59 22.61 -4.52 19.29
N SER A 60 23.27 -4.09 18.22
CA SER A 60 24.24 -3.01 18.26
C SER A 60 23.60 -1.72 18.76
N HIS A 61 24.43 -0.75 19.17
CA HIS A 61 23.90 0.56 19.61
C HIS A 61 23.10 1.27 18.51
N GLU A 62 23.48 1.08 17.25
CA GLU A 62 22.78 1.61 16.08
C GLU A 62 21.44 0.91 15.86
N GLU A 63 21.39 -0.41 15.90
CA GLU A 63 20.13 -1.17 15.73
C GLU A 63 19.14 -0.88 16.87
N ARG A 64 19.63 -0.69 18.11
CA ARG A 64 18.80 -0.24 19.23
C ARG A 64 18.20 1.14 18.97
N ARG A 65 18.93 2.04 18.28
CA ARG A 65 18.42 3.35 17.88
C ARG A 65 17.33 3.22 16.83
N PHE A 66 17.50 2.33 15.85
CA PHE A 66 16.46 2.03 14.85
C PHE A 66 15.15 1.57 15.47
N VAL A 67 15.17 0.75 16.54
CA VAL A 67 13.94 0.40 17.27
C VAL A 67 13.26 1.65 17.84
N VAL A 68 14.03 2.58 18.41
CA VAL A 68 13.48 3.83 18.96
C VAL A 68 12.90 4.72 17.86
N GLU A 69 13.57 4.82 16.72
CA GLU A 69 13.09 5.57 15.56
C GLU A 69 11.79 4.97 15.00
N ALA A 70 11.70 3.65 14.90
CA ALA A 70 10.48 2.96 14.50
C ALA A 70 9.31 3.22 15.47
N LEU A 71 9.56 3.21 16.79
CA LEU A 71 8.55 3.57 17.79
C LEU A 71 8.06 5.02 17.62
N TRP A 72 8.97 5.96 17.34
CA TRP A 72 8.58 7.35 17.07
C TRP A 72 7.77 7.50 15.78
N GLN A 73 8.07 6.73 14.73
CA GLN A 73 7.24 6.69 13.52
C GLN A 73 5.81 6.23 13.86
N LEU A 74 5.66 5.20 14.68
CA LEU A 74 4.35 4.70 15.13
C LEU A 74 3.60 5.71 16.01
N VAL A 75 4.32 6.51 16.80
CA VAL A 75 3.73 7.64 17.56
C VAL A 75 3.22 8.72 16.62
N ILE A 76 4.00 9.12 15.61
CA ILE A 76 3.60 10.12 14.61
C ILE A 76 2.38 9.65 13.80
N GLN A 77 2.29 8.35 13.53
CA GLN A 77 1.15 7.72 12.86
C GLN A 77 -0.07 7.55 13.79
N GLY A 78 0.04 7.92 15.07
CA GLY A 78 -1.02 7.77 16.06
C GLY A 78 -1.40 6.32 16.37
N ILE A 79 -0.51 5.37 16.07
CA ILE A 79 -0.65 3.95 16.45
C ILE A 79 -0.29 3.78 17.92
N LEU A 80 0.76 4.48 18.35
CA LEU A 80 1.20 4.53 19.74
C LEU A 80 1.03 5.95 20.32
N ILE A 81 0.94 6.04 21.63
CA ILE A 81 1.13 7.26 22.41
C ILE A 81 2.29 7.09 23.39
N PRO A 82 3.04 8.16 23.72
CA PRO A 82 4.00 8.12 24.81
C PRO A 82 3.27 8.03 26.14
N GLY A 83 3.79 7.19 27.03
CA GLY A 83 3.30 7.01 28.38
C GLY A 83 2.23 5.92 28.52
N THR A 84 1.57 5.97 29.67
CA THR A 84 0.54 5.01 30.10
C THR A 84 -0.82 5.70 30.09
N PHE A 85 -1.90 4.96 29.85
CA PHE A 85 -3.25 5.55 29.69
C PHE A 85 -3.77 6.27 30.94
N ASP A 86 -3.51 5.69 32.11
CA ASP A 86 -4.07 6.15 33.39
C ASP A 86 -3.00 6.73 34.34
N GLY A 87 -1.74 6.89 33.89
CA GLY A 87 -0.61 7.15 34.79
C GLY A 87 0.23 8.39 34.45
N ASP A 88 1.00 8.82 35.45
CA ASP A 88 1.94 9.97 35.39
C ASP A 88 3.24 9.66 34.62
N GLN A 89 3.34 8.50 33.98
CA GLN A 89 4.56 8.04 33.33
C GLN A 89 4.54 8.41 31.85
N GLY A 90 5.53 9.18 31.41
CA GLY A 90 5.77 9.46 30.00
C GLY A 90 6.74 8.45 29.37
N TRP A 91 7.53 8.93 28.39
CA TRP A 91 8.65 8.17 27.85
C TRP A 91 9.57 7.63 28.98
N PRO A 92 10.06 6.38 28.95
CA PRO A 92 10.13 5.45 27.80
C PRO A 92 8.97 4.45 27.70
N PHE A 93 7.85 4.72 28.37
CA PHE A 93 6.64 3.91 28.21
C PHE A 93 5.88 4.34 26.96
N VAL A 94 5.20 3.40 26.32
CA VAL A 94 4.29 3.62 25.19
C VAL A 94 3.04 2.75 25.36
N SER A 95 1.92 3.24 24.82
CA SER A 95 0.63 2.54 24.82
C SER A 95 0.00 2.57 23.42
N PHE A 96 -0.79 1.57 23.05
CA PHE A 96 -1.51 1.58 21.77
C PHE A 96 -2.73 2.48 21.86
N THR A 97 -3.00 3.31 20.84
CA THR A 97 -4.31 3.95 20.72
C THR A 97 -5.39 2.92 20.35
N GLU A 98 -6.68 3.25 20.53
CA GLU A 98 -7.79 2.41 20.04
C GLU A 98 -7.67 2.13 18.53
N HIS A 99 -7.20 3.12 17.76
CA HIS A 99 -6.90 2.97 16.33
C HIS A 99 -5.69 2.05 16.10
N GLY A 100 -4.63 2.21 16.88
CA GLY A 100 -3.41 1.41 16.79
C GLY A 100 -3.64 -0.06 17.11
N GLU A 101 -4.47 -0.37 18.12
CA GLU A 101 -4.83 -1.75 18.45
C GLU A 101 -5.55 -2.46 17.30
N ARG A 102 -6.48 -1.76 16.63
CA ARG A 102 -7.19 -2.30 15.47
C ARG A 102 -6.23 -2.52 14.30
N THR A 103 -5.44 -1.49 14.01
CA THR A 103 -4.47 -1.48 12.90
C THR A 103 -3.44 -2.59 13.01
N ILE A 104 -2.76 -2.73 14.15
CA ILE A 104 -1.64 -3.68 14.29
C ILE A 104 -2.11 -5.15 14.25
N GLN A 105 -3.40 -5.38 14.46
CA GLN A 105 -4.01 -6.71 14.39
C GLN A 105 -4.37 -7.14 12.97
N GLU A 106 -4.42 -6.21 12.03
CA GLU A 106 -4.70 -6.52 10.63
C GLU A 106 -3.71 -7.58 10.10
N GLU A 107 -4.23 -8.54 9.36
CA GLU A 107 -3.42 -9.58 8.74
C GLU A 107 -2.90 -9.11 7.39
N GLY A 108 -1.63 -9.42 7.13
CA GLY A 108 -0.91 -8.97 5.93
C GLY A 108 -0.21 -7.61 6.11
N PRO A 109 0.57 -7.20 5.12
CA PRO A 109 1.21 -5.89 5.07
C PRO A 109 0.18 -4.75 5.03
N THR A 110 0.38 -3.75 5.88
CA THR A 110 -0.48 -2.57 5.98
C THR A 110 0.30 -1.32 5.57
N PRO A 111 -0.38 -0.22 5.21
CA PRO A 111 0.26 1.07 5.00
C PRO A 111 1.16 1.57 6.14
N TYR A 112 1.00 1.03 7.35
CA TYR A 112 1.80 1.38 8.53
C TYR A 112 3.09 0.56 8.63
N ASP A 113 3.18 -0.56 7.92
CA ASP A 113 4.39 -1.34 7.72
C ASP A 113 4.86 -1.16 6.25
N PRO A 114 5.46 0.01 5.94
CA PRO A 114 5.71 0.40 4.56
C PRO A 114 6.69 -0.54 3.85
N ASP A 115 7.61 -1.16 4.59
CA ASP A 115 8.62 -2.07 4.03
C ASP A 115 7.97 -3.35 3.53
N ARG A 116 7.19 -4.02 4.38
CA ARG A 116 6.49 -5.24 3.97
C ARG A 116 5.43 -4.97 2.93
N TYR A 117 4.80 -3.79 2.98
CA TYR A 117 3.84 -3.38 1.97
C TYR A 117 4.52 -3.27 0.59
N LEU A 118 5.66 -2.58 0.50
CA LEU A 118 6.41 -2.43 -0.75
C LEU A 118 7.03 -3.76 -1.21
N GLU A 119 7.55 -4.57 -0.29
CA GLU A 119 8.07 -5.91 -0.59
C GLU A 119 6.98 -6.76 -1.25
N GLN A 120 5.79 -6.83 -0.64
CA GLN A 120 4.67 -7.58 -1.22
C GLN A 120 4.22 -6.99 -2.56
N PHE A 121 4.11 -5.66 -2.65
CA PHE A 121 3.70 -4.99 -3.87
C PHE A 121 4.66 -5.26 -5.03
N ARG A 122 5.97 -5.28 -4.74
CA ARG A 122 7.06 -5.54 -5.70
C ARG A 122 7.33 -7.03 -5.96
N GLY A 123 6.59 -7.93 -5.32
CA GLY A 123 6.77 -9.38 -5.49
C GLY A 123 6.52 -9.90 -6.91
N GLY A 124 5.92 -9.09 -7.79
CA GLY A 124 5.74 -9.37 -9.22
C GLY A 124 6.55 -8.42 -10.12
N ASN A 125 6.36 -8.53 -11.44
CA ASN A 125 6.95 -7.59 -12.39
C ASN A 125 6.18 -6.25 -12.36
N VAL A 126 6.69 -5.28 -11.59
CA VAL A 126 6.07 -3.95 -11.44
C VAL A 126 6.84 -2.94 -12.28
N ASP A 127 6.11 -2.13 -13.06
CA ASP A 127 6.71 -1.00 -13.78
C ASP A 127 7.42 -0.04 -12.80
N PRO A 128 8.68 0.37 -13.08
CA PRO A 128 9.46 1.17 -12.14
C PRO A 128 8.80 2.52 -11.78
N VAL A 129 8.06 3.13 -12.71
CA VAL A 129 7.37 4.40 -12.46
C VAL A 129 6.15 4.16 -11.55
N VAL A 130 5.43 3.07 -11.74
CA VAL A 130 4.34 2.67 -10.81
C VAL A 130 4.91 2.43 -9.41
N SER A 131 5.99 1.65 -9.29
CA SER A 131 6.65 1.35 -8.01
C SER A 131 7.10 2.62 -7.28
N PHE A 132 7.71 3.56 -8.01
CA PHE A 132 8.14 4.85 -7.48
C PHE A 132 6.97 5.66 -6.89
N TYR A 133 5.86 5.82 -7.63
CA TYR A 133 4.73 6.60 -7.15
C TYR A 133 3.96 5.91 -6.01
N VAL A 134 3.96 4.58 -5.93
CA VAL A 134 3.41 3.85 -4.77
C VAL A 134 4.27 4.07 -3.53
N GLU A 135 5.60 4.08 -3.67
CA GLU A 135 6.52 4.41 -2.57
C GLU A 135 6.32 5.86 -2.08
N GLU A 136 6.23 6.83 -2.99
CA GLU A 136 5.91 8.23 -2.64
C GLU A 136 4.54 8.39 -1.97
N ALA A 137 3.55 7.62 -2.40
CA ALA A 137 2.23 7.61 -1.78
C ALA A 137 2.30 7.11 -0.33
N LEU A 138 3.08 6.06 -0.09
CA LEU A 138 3.25 5.44 1.22
C LEU A 138 4.04 6.34 2.18
N GLY A 139 5.11 6.97 1.69
CA GLY A 139 5.85 8.01 2.41
C GLY A 139 4.95 9.19 2.79
N SER A 140 4.12 9.65 1.85
CA SER A 140 3.13 10.72 2.11
C SER A 140 2.11 10.31 3.17
N PHE A 141 1.62 9.07 3.12
CA PHE A 141 0.66 8.54 4.09
C PHE A 141 1.25 8.49 5.51
N THR A 142 2.45 7.91 5.65
CA THR A 142 3.15 7.81 6.94
C THR A 142 3.52 9.17 7.53
N ALA A 143 3.69 10.20 6.68
CA ALA A 143 3.89 11.59 7.09
C ALA A 143 2.58 12.38 7.35
N ASN A 144 1.42 11.72 7.41
CA ASN A 144 0.09 12.32 7.56
C ASN A 144 -0.27 13.33 6.44
N ARG A 145 0.28 13.17 5.23
CA ARG A 145 0.00 13.97 4.03
C ARG A 145 -0.95 13.23 3.08
N HIS A 146 -2.17 12.98 3.55
CA HIS A 146 -3.16 12.15 2.86
C HIS A 146 -3.53 12.67 1.45
N THR A 147 -3.67 13.99 1.26
CA THR A 147 -3.91 14.56 -0.08
C THR A 147 -2.77 14.22 -1.04
N SER A 148 -1.51 14.34 -0.60
CA SER A 148 -0.35 13.96 -1.43
C SER A 148 -0.35 12.46 -1.74
N CYS A 149 -0.66 11.61 -0.75
CA CYS A 149 -0.79 10.17 -0.94
C CYS A 149 -1.78 9.82 -2.06
N VAL A 150 -2.99 10.39 -2.01
CA VAL A 150 -4.04 10.18 -3.02
C VAL A 150 -3.59 10.66 -4.40
N VAL A 151 -2.89 11.80 -4.49
CA VAL A 151 -2.34 12.29 -5.76
C VAL A 151 -1.34 11.30 -6.34
N MET A 152 -0.39 10.80 -5.54
CA MET A 152 0.64 9.86 -6.00
C MET A 152 0.04 8.52 -6.46
N LEU A 153 -0.95 7.97 -5.74
CA LEU A 153 -1.67 6.77 -6.20
C LEU A 153 -2.43 7.01 -7.50
N GLY A 154 -3.00 8.20 -7.67
CA GLY A 154 -3.61 8.57 -8.93
C GLY A 154 -2.60 8.60 -10.08
N VAL A 155 -1.40 9.17 -9.89
CA VAL A 155 -0.34 9.16 -10.91
C VAL A 155 0.13 7.73 -11.22
N ALA A 156 0.31 6.88 -10.21
CA ALA A 156 0.61 5.46 -10.40
C ALA A 156 -0.49 4.75 -11.23
N SER A 157 -1.76 5.03 -10.93
CA SER A 157 -2.90 4.49 -11.69
C SER A 157 -2.95 4.99 -13.13
N GLU A 158 -2.54 6.23 -13.41
CA GLU A 158 -2.43 6.73 -14.79
C GLU A 158 -1.36 5.98 -15.57
N ARG A 159 -0.22 5.71 -14.96
CA ARG A 159 0.85 4.93 -15.58
C ARG A 159 0.38 3.51 -15.91
N VAL A 160 -0.35 2.85 -15.00
CA VAL A 160 -0.96 1.54 -15.27
C VAL A 160 -1.91 1.59 -16.47
N LEU A 161 -2.70 2.66 -16.60
CA LEU A 161 -3.58 2.83 -17.77
C LEU A 161 -2.78 3.02 -19.07
N ASP A 162 -1.65 3.75 -19.03
CA ASP A 162 -0.78 3.90 -20.21
C ASP A 162 -0.18 2.58 -20.68
N LEU A 163 0.22 1.72 -19.74
CA LEU A 163 0.70 0.37 -20.03
C LEU A 163 -0.42 -0.48 -20.66
N LEU A 164 -1.61 -0.47 -20.05
CA LEU A 164 -2.78 -1.18 -20.58
C LEU A 164 -3.17 -0.70 -21.97
N HIS A 165 -3.13 0.61 -22.20
CA HIS A 165 -3.42 1.19 -23.51
C HIS A 165 -2.42 0.75 -24.58
N SER A 166 -1.13 0.67 -24.23
CA SER A 166 -0.06 0.20 -25.12
C SER A 166 -0.22 -1.28 -25.45
N ALA A 167 -0.46 -2.13 -24.44
CA ALA A 167 -0.71 -3.55 -24.62
C ALA A 167 -1.96 -3.82 -25.46
N PHE A 168 -3.04 -3.08 -25.22
CA PHE A 168 -4.27 -3.17 -26.00
C PHE A 168 -4.06 -2.77 -27.47
N LEU A 169 -3.27 -1.72 -27.74
CA LEU A 169 -2.92 -1.33 -29.11
C LEU A 169 -2.16 -2.43 -29.85
N ALA A 170 -1.27 -3.16 -29.17
CA ALA A 170 -0.54 -4.29 -29.74
C ALA A 170 -1.44 -5.52 -29.99
N ALA A 171 -2.46 -5.73 -29.16
CA ALA A 171 -3.40 -6.84 -29.31
C ALA A 171 -4.45 -6.63 -30.41
N LEU A 172 -4.70 -5.40 -30.85
CA LEU A 172 -5.70 -5.11 -31.89
C LEU A 172 -5.25 -5.61 -33.28
N ALA A 173 -6.01 -6.50 -33.91
CA ALA A 173 -5.68 -7.00 -35.26
C ALA A 173 -5.77 -5.92 -36.35
N SER A 174 -6.71 -4.98 -36.22
CA SER A 174 -6.99 -3.97 -37.25
C SER A 174 -6.12 -2.73 -37.13
N GLN A 175 -5.28 -2.49 -38.15
CA GLN A 175 -4.45 -1.27 -38.25
C GLN A 175 -5.29 0.02 -38.18
N ASN A 176 -6.47 0.03 -38.81
CA ASN A 176 -7.39 1.18 -38.78
C ASN A 176 -7.92 1.45 -37.35
N GLU A 177 -8.19 0.39 -36.58
CA GLU A 177 -8.62 0.56 -35.18
C GLU A 177 -7.48 1.10 -34.30
N ARG A 178 -6.24 0.62 -34.51
CA ARG A 178 -5.04 1.14 -33.84
C ARG A 178 -4.88 2.63 -34.08
N GLU A 179 -4.91 3.05 -35.35
CA GLU A 179 -4.75 4.46 -35.73
C GLU A 179 -5.85 5.35 -35.12
N LYS A 180 -7.11 4.90 -35.16
CA LYS A 180 -8.23 5.61 -34.55
C LYS A 180 -8.11 5.73 -33.04
N LEU A 181 -7.64 4.69 -32.36
CA LEU A 181 -7.43 4.73 -30.91
C LEU A 181 -6.28 5.69 -30.57
N MET A 182 -5.14 5.58 -31.25
CA MET A 182 -4.02 6.50 -31.07
C MET A 182 -4.43 7.96 -31.29
N GLN A 183 -5.15 8.27 -32.38
CA GLN A 183 -5.62 9.63 -32.68
C GLN A 183 -6.52 10.20 -31.58
N LYS A 184 -7.38 9.38 -30.99
CA LYS A 184 -8.37 9.82 -30.00
C LYS A 184 -7.87 9.80 -28.56
N ALA A 185 -6.83 9.03 -28.25
CA ALA A 185 -6.30 8.89 -26.90
C ALA A 185 -4.97 9.65 -26.69
N ASN A 186 -4.11 9.76 -27.71
CA ASN A 186 -2.78 10.34 -27.52
C ASN A 186 -2.84 11.83 -27.15
N GLY A 187 -2.09 12.22 -26.12
CA GLY A 187 -2.07 13.58 -25.57
C GLY A 187 -3.39 14.05 -24.96
N LYS A 188 -4.37 13.17 -24.74
CA LYS A 188 -5.65 13.53 -24.12
C LYS A 188 -5.66 13.30 -22.61
N MET A 189 -6.60 13.98 -21.96
CA MET A 189 -6.88 13.81 -20.53
C MET A 189 -7.19 12.35 -20.21
N LEU A 190 -6.87 11.94 -18.98
CA LEU A 190 -7.07 10.57 -18.48
C LEU A 190 -8.49 10.04 -18.74
N VAL A 191 -9.51 10.85 -18.48
CA VAL A 191 -10.92 10.46 -18.67
C VAL A 191 -11.24 10.10 -20.12
N VAL A 192 -10.61 10.79 -21.08
CA VAL A 192 -10.79 10.54 -22.51
C VAL A 192 -10.06 9.26 -22.92
N ARG A 193 -8.80 9.09 -22.49
CA ARG A 193 -8.01 7.88 -22.74
C ARG A 193 -8.73 6.64 -22.23
N TYR A 194 -9.19 6.69 -20.98
CA TYR A 194 -9.97 5.63 -20.37
C TYR A 194 -11.27 5.34 -21.12
N GLY A 195 -12.03 6.37 -21.47
CA GLY A 195 -13.29 6.22 -22.21
C GLY A 195 -13.11 5.57 -23.59
N GLU A 196 -12.08 5.97 -24.33
CA GLU A 196 -11.78 5.41 -25.65
C GLU A 196 -11.28 3.96 -25.57
N LEU A 197 -10.48 3.61 -24.55
CA LEU A 197 -10.07 2.24 -24.26
C LEU A 197 -11.29 1.38 -23.92
N LYS A 198 -12.08 1.78 -22.92
CA LYS A 198 -13.27 1.04 -22.48
C LYS A 198 -14.24 0.80 -23.64
N LYS A 199 -14.51 1.82 -24.45
CA LYS A 199 -15.40 1.72 -25.61
C LYS A 199 -14.99 0.63 -26.62
N ARG A 200 -13.70 0.34 -26.75
CA ARG A 200 -13.16 -0.68 -27.67
C ARG A 200 -12.90 -2.02 -27.01
N LEU A 201 -12.59 -2.03 -25.72
CA LEU A 201 -12.36 -3.25 -24.95
C LEU A 201 -13.68 -3.96 -24.65
N GLU A 202 -14.73 -3.21 -24.30
CA GLU A 202 -16.02 -3.78 -23.89
C GLU A 202 -16.63 -4.75 -24.92
N PRO A 203 -16.69 -4.43 -26.24
CA PRO A 203 -17.23 -5.34 -27.24
C PRO A 203 -16.34 -6.57 -27.49
N LYS A 204 -15.07 -6.52 -27.07
CA LYS A 204 -14.07 -7.58 -27.29
C LYS A 204 -13.81 -8.40 -26.03
N LYS A 205 -14.48 -8.10 -24.91
CA LYS A 205 -14.22 -8.76 -23.62
C LYS A 205 -14.41 -10.28 -23.70
N ASP A 206 -15.34 -10.78 -24.51
CA ASP A 206 -15.59 -12.21 -24.68
C ASP A 206 -14.43 -12.98 -25.34
N GLN A 207 -13.48 -12.27 -25.94
CA GLN A 207 -12.23 -12.83 -26.46
C GLN A 207 -11.19 -13.02 -25.34
N LEU A 208 -11.43 -12.49 -24.14
CA LEU A 208 -10.55 -12.62 -22.97
C LEU A 208 -10.90 -13.87 -22.12
N PRO A 209 -9.92 -14.41 -21.39
CA PRO A 209 -10.16 -15.45 -20.39
C PRO A 209 -11.26 -15.05 -19.40
N GLN A 210 -12.09 -16.01 -19.00
CA GLN A 210 -13.25 -15.76 -18.12
C GLN A 210 -12.87 -15.05 -16.82
N ALA A 211 -11.78 -15.48 -16.16
CA ALA A 211 -11.31 -14.86 -14.93
C ALA A 211 -10.96 -13.37 -15.08
N MET A 212 -10.46 -12.95 -16.26
CA MET A 212 -10.15 -11.54 -16.53
C MET A 212 -11.41 -10.74 -16.85
N ARG A 213 -12.35 -11.33 -17.58
CA ARG A 213 -13.66 -10.72 -17.86
C ARG A 213 -14.42 -10.39 -16.58
N ASP A 214 -14.52 -11.37 -15.69
CA ASP A 214 -15.32 -11.26 -14.46
C ASP A 214 -14.80 -10.13 -13.55
N ASN A 215 -13.48 -9.93 -13.53
CA ASN A 215 -12.84 -8.89 -12.73
C ASN A 215 -12.74 -7.53 -13.45
N LEU A 216 -12.96 -7.47 -14.77
CA LEU A 216 -12.73 -6.25 -15.55
C LEU A 216 -13.64 -5.10 -15.08
N ASP A 217 -14.93 -5.37 -14.86
CA ASP A 217 -15.87 -4.35 -14.40
C ASP A 217 -15.56 -3.87 -12.98
N THR A 218 -15.28 -4.77 -12.05
CA THR A 218 -14.90 -4.38 -10.69
C THR A 218 -13.62 -3.55 -10.69
N THR A 219 -12.60 -3.96 -11.46
CA THR A 219 -11.26 -3.36 -11.34
C THR A 219 -11.12 -2.13 -12.24
N LEU A 220 -11.37 -2.28 -13.54
CA LEU A 220 -11.23 -1.20 -14.52
C LEU A 220 -12.40 -0.21 -14.46
N THR A 221 -13.62 -0.64 -14.13
CA THR A 221 -14.75 0.29 -13.99
C THR A 221 -14.88 0.86 -12.58
N SER A 222 -14.75 0.06 -11.52
CA SER A 222 -15.04 0.59 -10.18
C SER A 222 -13.81 1.18 -9.51
N ILE A 223 -12.75 0.40 -9.31
CA ILE A 223 -11.56 0.86 -8.55
C ILE A 223 -10.84 2.01 -9.25
N PHE A 224 -10.60 1.90 -10.57
CA PHE A 224 -10.00 3.00 -11.33
C PHE A 224 -10.79 4.32 -11.21
N ASN A 225 -12.13 4.25 -11.25
CA ASN A 225 -12.95 5.47 -11.13
C ASN A 225 -12.88 6.06 -9.73
N ILE A 226 -12.82 5.25 -8.68
CA ILE A 226 -12.62 5.72 -7.30
C ILE A 226 -11.27 6.44 -7.19
N ILE A 227 -10.17 5.81 -7.66
CA ILE A 227 -8.83 6.42 -7.64
C ILE A 227 -8.84 7.74 -8.42
N ARG A 228 -9.41 7.75 -9.63
CA ARG A 228 -9.49 8.95 -10.48
C ARG A 228 -10.30 10.06 -9.82
N GLN A 229 -11.45 9.74 -9.24
CA GLN A 229 -12.32 10.73 -8.60
C GLN A 229 -11.60 11.37 -7.40
N LEU A 230 -11.08 10.55 -6.49
CA LEU A 230 -10.36 11.04 -5.31
C LEU A 230 -9.09 11.83 -5.71
N ARG A 231 -8.36 11.40 -6.74
CA ARG A 231 -7.23 12.17 -7.27
C ARG A 231 -7.66 13.51 -7.87
N ASN A 232 -8.76 13.58 -8.59
CA ASN A 232 -9.27 14.85 -9.10
C ASN A 232 -9.65 15.78 -7.94
N ASP A 233 -10.33 15.23 -6.94
CA ASP A 233 -10.71 15.95 -5.72
C ASP A 233 -9.50 16.48 -4.95
N ALA A 234 -8.45 15.66 -4.83
CA ALA A 234 -7.19 16.01 -4.18
C ALA A 234 -6.30 16.98 -4.97
N GLY A 235 -6.32 16.88 -6.31
CA GLY A 235 -5.46 17.64 -7.20
C GLY A 235 -6.05 18.97 -7.69
N HIS A 236 -7.36 19.15 -7.65
CA HIS A 236 -7.98 20.43 -7.98
C HIS A 236 -7.76 21.46 -6.86
N PRO A 237 -7.53 22.75 -7.19
CA PRO A 237 -7.30 23.82 -6.21
C PRO A 237 -8.60 24.27 -5.52
N THR A 238 -9.36 23.32 -4.99
CA THR A 238 -10.61 23.54 -4.25
C THR A 238 -10.37 23.66 -2.75
N GLY A 239 -9.22 23.19 -2.27
CA GLY A 239 -8.91 23.10 -0.85
C GLY A 239 -9.52 21.87 -0.15
N ARG A 240 -10.14 20.93 -0.89
CA ARG A 240 -10.60 19.67 -0.30
C ARG A 240 -9.41 18.89 0.25
N GLN A 241 -9.49 18.57 1.54
CA GLN A 241 -8.51 17.73 2.21
C GLN A 241 -8.97 16.28 2.17
N MET A 242 -8.08 15.38 1.75
CA MET A 242 -8.33 13.94 1.85
C MET A 242 -8.18 13.50 3.29
N THR A 243 -9.10 12.65 3.74
CA THR A 243 -9.05 12.01 5.04
C THR A 243 -8.03 10.87 5.07
N ARG A 244 -7.64 10.46 6.27
CA ARG A 244 -6.79 9.28 6.49
C ARG A 244 -7.45 8.03 5.94
N ASP A 245 -8.75 7.86 6.15
CA ASP A 245 -9.50 6.68 5.73
C ASP A 245 -9.61 6.58 4.20
N GLU A 246 -9.81 7.71 3.50
CA GLU A 246 -9.79 7.73 2.04
C GLU A 246 -8.42 7.30 1.49
N ALA A 247 -7.32 7.83 2.03
CA ALA A 247 -5.97 7.48 1.60
C ALA A 247 -5.63 6.02 1.94
N TYR A 248 -5.98 5.56 3.15
CA TYR A 248 -5.79 4.18 3.59
C TYR A 248 -6.57 3.21 2.70
N ALA A 249 -7.84 3.50 2.40
CA ALA A 249 -8.67 2.67 1.53
C ALA A 249 -8.06 2.55 0.12
N LEU A 250 -7.51 3.65 -0.43
CA LEU A 250 -6.82 3.57 -1.72
C LEU A 250 -5.55 2.73 -1.65
N LEU A 251 -4.71 2.89 -0.62
CA LEU A 251 -3.53 2.04 -0.44
C LEU A 251 -3.93 0.57 -0.26
N TYR A 252 -5.04 0.27 0.40
CA TYR A 252 -5.52 -1.09 0.55
C TYR A 252 -5.98 -1.70 -0.79
N LEU A 253 -6.70 -0.93 -1.61
CA LEU A 253 -7.25 -1.39 -2.90
C LEU A 253 -6.21 -1.44 -4.02
N PHE A 254 -5.17 -0.60 -3.96
CA PHE A 254 -4.23 -0.41 -5.06
C PHE A 254 -3.45 -1.68 -5.46
N PRO A 255 -2.92 -2.50 -4.53
CA PRO A 255 -2.21 -3.74 -4.90
C PRO A 255 -3.09 -4.72 -5.66
N TYR A 256 -4.36 -4.89 -5.24
CA TYR A 256 -5.33 -5.73 -5.95
C TYR A 256 -5.62 -5.16 -7.34
N TYR A 257 -5.87 -3.85 -7.44
CA TYR A 257 -6.07 -3.17 -8.72
C TYR A 257 -4.89 -3.37 -9.67
N HIS A 258 -3.67 -3.12 -9.20
CA HIS A 258 -2.45 -3.29 -9.97
C HIS A 258 -2.31 -4.74 -10.46
N ALA A 259 -2.47 -5.73 -9.58
CA ALA A 259 -2.33 -7.14 -9.94
C ALA A 259 -3.30 -7.57 -11.06
N GLN A 260 -4.58 -7.13 -11.00
CA GLN A 260 -5.55 -7.44 -12.05
C GLN A 260 -5.20 -6.76 -13.38
N MET A 261 -4.73 -5.50 -13.34
CA MET A 261 -4.34 -4.77 -14.54
C MET A 261 -3.06 -5.35 -15.16
N SER A 262 -2.06 -5.70 -14.35
CA SER A 262 -0.85 -6.38 -14.83
C SER A 262 -1.16 -7.71 -15.50
N ALA A 263 -2.03 -8.54 -14.91
CA ALA A 263 -2.44 -9.80 -15.53
C ALA A 263 -3.13 -9.60 -16.89
N LEU A 264 -3.95 -8.55 -17.03
CA LEU A 264 -4.56 -8.19 -18.31
C LEU A 264 -3.52 -7.69 -19.32
N ILE A 265 -2.59 -6.83 -18.89
CA ILE A 265 -1.49 -6.31 -19.72
C ILE A 265 -0.66 -7.47 -20.26
N GLU A 266 -0.18 -8.36 -19.39
CA GLU A 266 0.64 -9.51 -19.76
C GLU A 266 -0.09 -10.42 -20.76
N HIS A 267 -1.40 -10.64 -20.57
CA HIS A 267 -2.20 -11.42 -21.50
C HIS A 267 -2.29 -10.79 -22.89
N LEU A 268 -2.53 -9.48 -22.96
CA LEU A 268 -2.63 -8.76 -24.23
C LEU A 268 -1.27 -8.72 -24.95
N GLU A 269 -0.16 -8.54 -24.22
CA GLU A 269 1.19 -8.57 -24.78
C GLU A 269 1.59 -9.96 -25.31
N ALA A 270 1.16 -11.02 -24.62
CA ALA A 270 1.40 -12.40 -25.06
C ALA A 270 0.56 -12.82 -26.27
N ASN A 271 -0.50 -12.07 -26.62
CA ASN A 271 -1.43 -12.38 -27.69
C ASN A 271 -1.60 -11.17 -28.65
N PRO A 272 -0.54 -10.78 -29.38
CA PRO A 272 -0.62 -9.69 -30.36
C PRO A 272 -1.60 -10.06 -31.48
N ASP A 273 -2.27 -9.06 -32.05
CA ASP A 273 -3.25 -9.22 -33.14
C ASP A 273 -4.41 -10.20 -32.86
N SER A 274 -4.65 -10.54 -31.58
CA SER A 274 -5.69 -11.50 -31.18
C SER A 274 -7.09 -10.89 -31.10
N LEU A 275 -7.17 -9.58 -30.87
CA LEU A 275 -8.44 -8.89 -30.68
C LEU A 275 -8.99 -8.40 -32.02
N THR A 276 -10.02 -9.09 -32.49
CA THR A 276 -10.76 -8.79 -33.73
C THR A 276 -11.91 -7.81 -33.49
#